data_AF-X0W7U4-F1
#
_entry.id   AF-X0W7U4-F1
#
_cell.length_a   1.000
_cell.length_b   1.000
_cell.length_c   1.000
_cell.angle_alpha   90.00
_cell.angle_beta   90.00
_cell.angle_gamma   90.00
#
_symmetry.space_group_name_H-M   'P 1'
#
loop_
_entity.id
_entity.type
_entity.pdbx_description
1 polymer ?
#
loop_
_entity_poly.entity_id
_entity_poly.type
_entity_poly.pdbx_seq_one_letter_code
_entity_poly.pdbx_strand_id
1 'polypeptide(L)'
;LDEIDGDKLERGEQIEFEYTDHGPAGADFVGDDDEDVNLNIFTSNFGASVELDQKVYTWTDKVYVTIVAPDHNFDSQAIDEIGVDDDSEITISTREADIDGYKLVETGTDTGIFTGEIILTGFPTHDADGNGSPGDATGTTSPDKAGPTNGFIASGDDDGLTISFEFSDGDSALGSSLIRWNIGEVQWLEASYPASGNGVIRVIDPDMNLNPESVDTFDINVWSDTAAGGISLAVTETNEATGIFEGSVFFTTTDSS
;
A
#
# COMPACT_ATOMS: atom_id res chain seq x y z
N LEU A 1 17.42 14.91 16.50
CA LEU A 1 16.79 16.21 16.19
C LEU A 1 17.85 17.27 16.40
N ASP A 2 18.25 17.92 15.31
CA ASP A 2 19.22 18.99 15.34
C ASP A 2 18.48 20.29 15.72
N GLU A 3 18.94 20.93 16.79
CA GLU A 3 18.38 22.17 17.33
C GLU A 3 19.48 23.23 17.39
N ILE A 4 19.15 24.48 17.08
CA ILE A 4 20.00 25.65 17.33
C ILE A 4 19.26 26.54 18.32
N ASP A 5 19.93 26.87 19.45
CA ASP A 5 19.37 27.69 20.53
C ASP A 5 18.02 27.22 21.11
N GLY A 6 17.69 25.94 20.93
CA GLY A 6 16.46 25.31 21.40
C GLY A 6 15.31 25.33 20.40
N ASP A 7 15.54 25.86 19.20
CA ASP A 7 14.61 25.78 18.08
C ASP A 7 15.02 24.61 17.16
N LYS A 8 14.06 23.74 16.83
CA LYS A 8 14.26 22.64 15.88
C LYS A 8 14.46 23.22 14.50
N LEU A 9 15.44 22.68 13.76
CA LEU A 9 15.67 23.08 12.39
C LEU A 9 14.70 22.40 11.43
N GLU A 10 14.01 23.21 10.63
CA GLU A 10 13.09 22.77 9.58
C GLU A 10 13.83 22.48 8.27
N ARG A 11 13.19 21.73 7.36
CA ARG A 11 13.74 21.46 6.03
C ARG A 11 13.61 22.68 5.11
N GLY A 12 14.67 23.01 4.39
CA GLY A 12 14.76 24.24 3.59
C GLY A 12 14.90 25.54 4.39
N GLU A 13 15.05 25.46 5.71
CA GLU A 13 15.25 26.62 6.59
C GLU A 13 16.58 27.32 6.29
N GLN A 14 16.54 28.66 6.26
CA GLN A 14 17.74 29.48 6.18
C GLN A 14 18.31 29.71 7.58
N ILE A 15 19.55 29.28 7.77
CA ILE A 15 20.36 29.57 8.95
C ILE A 15 21.31 30.71 8.58
N GLU A 16 21.16 31.84 9.27
CA GLU A 16 22.12 32.93 9.19
C GLU A 16 23.20 32.71 10.26
N PHE A 17 24.44 32.53 9.81
CA PHE A 17 25.60 32.41 10.68
C PHE A 17 26.43 33.68 10.60
N GLU A 18 26.53 34.37 11.72
CA GLU A 18 27.34 35.57 11.89
C GLU A 18 28.58 35.23 12.72
N TYR A 19 29.75 35.57 12.19
CA TYR A 19 31.03 35.46 12.88
C TYR A 19 31.77 36.78 12.82
N THR A 20 32.11 37.35 13.97
CA THR A 20 32.96 38.53 14.07
C THR A 20 34.43 38.10 14.21
N ASP A 21 35.25 38.43 13.22
CA ASP A 21 36.71 38.31 13.31
C ASP A 21 37.28 39.53 14.03
N HIS A 22 37.85 39.36 15.22
CA HIS A 22 38.51 40.42 15.98
C HIS A 22 40.02 40.58 15.68
N GLY A 23 40.52 39.97 14.60
CA GLY A 23 41.89 40.15 14.14
C GLY A 23 42.03 40.17 12.62
N PRO A 24 41.23 41.00 11.91
CA PRO A 24 41.23 41.00 10.46
C PRO A 24 42.59 41.43 9.89
N ALA A 25 42.82 41.07 8.63
CA ALA A 25 44.10 41.33 7.98
C ALA A 25 44.43 42.84 7.92
N GLY A 26 45.43 43.25 8.70
CA GLY A 26 45.85 44.66 8.80
C GLY A 26 45.78 45.24 10.21
N ALA A 27 45.15 44.53 11.17
CA ALA A 27 45.12 44.95 12.57
C ALA A 27 46.49 44.85 13.25
N ASP A 28 46.86 45.88 14.02
CA ASP A 28 48.15 45.93 14.76
C ASP A 28 48.14 44.99 15.99
N PHE A 29 46.96 44.74 16.58
CA PHE A 29 46.72 43.79 17.67
C PHE A 29 45.25 43.30 17.68
N VAL A 30 44.99 42.17 18.34
CA VAL A 30 43.63 41.59 18.45
C VAL A 30 42.69 42.57 19.16
N GLY A 31 41.54 42.83 18.56
CA GLY A 31 40.50 43.74 19.06
C GLY A 31 40.71 45.22 18.70
N ASP A 32 41.70 45.54 17.85
CA ASP A 32 41.90 46.90 17.31
C ASP A 32 40.93 47.21 16.16
N ASP A 33 40.65 46.18 15.35
CA ASP A 33 39.65 46.18 14.28
C ASP A 33 38.84 44.87 14.34
N ASP A 34 37.63 44.92 13.80
CA ASP A 34 36.74 43.78 13.64
C ASP A 34 36.14 43.71 12.22
N GLU A 35 35.94 42.49 11.72
CA GLU A 35 35.26 42.21 10.45
C GLU A 35 34.16 41.17 10.66
N ASP A 36 32.93 41.52 10.34
CA ASP A 36 31.80 40.60 10.40
C ASP A 36 31.67 39.78 9.11
N VAL A 37 31.56 38.47 9.28
CA VAL A 37 31.35 37.51 8.22
C VAL A 37 29.97 36.88 8.38
N ASN A 38 29.11 37.12 7.39
CA ASN A 38 27.76 36.55 7.35
C ASN A 38 27.69 35.43 6.30
N LEU A 39 27.16 34.28 6.71
CA LEU A 39 26.93 33.12 5.86
C LEU A 39 25.46 32.74 5.95
N ASN A 40 24.83 32.59 4.78
CA ASN A 40 23.50 32.00 4.67
C ASN A 40 23.66 30.54 4.29
N ILE A 41 23.27 29.65 5.20
CA ILE A 41 23.25 28.21 5.00
C ILE A 41 21.78 27.80 4.89
N PHE A 42 21.47 26.83 4.03
CA PHE A 42 20.13 26.26 3.93
C PHE A 42 20.18 24.80 4.34
N THR A 43 19.21 24.37 5.13
CA THR A 43 18.98 22.93 5.32
C THR A 43 18.44 22.33 4.01
N SER A 44 18.62 21.03 3.83
CA SER A 44 18.18 20.33 2.62
C SER A 44 16.65 20.33 2.49
N ASN A 45 16.15 20.35 1.25
CA ASN A 45 14.72 20.25 0.90
C ASN A 45 14.56 19.58 -0.48
N PHE A 46 14.90 18.29 -0.56
CA PHE A 46 14.66 17.47 -1.74
C PHE A 46 13.18 17.12 -1.93
N GLY A 47 12.34 17.37 -0.91
CA GLY A 47 10.94 16.98 -0.88
C GLY A 47 10.74 15.47 -0.76
N ALA A 48 9.48 15.05 -0.86
CA ALA A 48 9.12 13.63 -0.88
C ALA A 48 8.07 13.32 -1.97
N SER A 49 8.02 12.06 -2.36
CA SER A 49 6.97 11.53 -3.25
C SER A 49 6.43 10.21 -2.72
N VAL A 50 5.12 10.02 -2.83
CA VAL A 50 4.44 8.78 -2.46
C VAL A 50 3.89 8.11 -3.72
N GLU A 51 4.27 6.86 -3.92
CA GLU A 51 3.86 6.03 -5.06
C GLU A 51 3.19 4.75 -4.57
N LEU A 52 2.11 4.37 -5.28
CA LEU A 52 1.37 3.13 -5.11
C LEU A 52 1.62 2.26 -6.34
N ASP A 53 1.73 0.94 -6.16
CA ASP A 53 2.04 0.00 -7.24
C ASP A 53 0.92 -0.10 -8.29
N GLN A 54 -0.33 0.19 -7.90
CA GLN A 54 -1.47 0.25 -8.81
C GLN A 54 -2.25 1.56 -8.69
N LYS A 55 -3.00 1.90 -9.74
CA LYS A 55 -3.89 3.07 -9.76
C LYS A 55 -5.32 2.74 -9.37
N VAL A 56 -5.69 1.47 -9.49
CA VAL A 56 -7.02 0.94 -9.15
C VAL A 56 -6.78 -0.41 -8.50
N TYR A 57 -7.34 -0.60 -7.31
CA TYR A 57 -7.36 -1.86 -6.56
C TYR A 57 -8.78 -2.42 -6.53
N THR A 58 -8.91 -3.73 -6.30
CA THR A 58 -10.13 -4.29 -5.73
C THR A 58 -10.12 -4.18 -4.20
N TRP A 59 -11.27 -4.43 -3.57
CA TRP A 59 -11.56 -4.22 -2.15
C TRP A 59 -10.77 -5.09 -1.15
N THR A 60 -10.04 -6.10 -1.62
CA THR A 60 -9.24 -7.04 -0.79
C THR A 60 -7.78 -7.15 -1.23
N ASP A 61 -7.32 -6.25 -2.11
CA ASP A 61 -5.97 -6.31 -2.67
C ASP A 61 -4.88 -6.03 -1.62
N LYS A 62 -3.69 -6.57 -1.91
CA LYS A 62 -2.44 -6.17 -1.26
C LYS A 62 -1.84 -4.98 -2.00
N VAL A 63 -1.56 -3.92 -1.25
CA VAL A 63 -1.03 -2.65 -1.74
C VAL A 63 0.44 -2.53 -1.34
N TYR A 64 1.29 -2.14 -2.28
CA TYR A 64 2.68 -1.80 -2.04
C TYR A 64 2.87 -0.28 -2.12
N VAL A 65 3.45 0.27 -1.07
CA VAL A 65 3.73 1.70 -0.93
C VAL A 65 5.23 1.92 -1.11
N THR A 66 5.59 2.90 -1.93
CA THR A 66 6.96 3.39 -2.07
C THR A 66 6.99 4.88 -1.78
N ILE A 67 7.87 5.30 -0.87
CA ILE A 67 8.14 6.70 -0.59
C ILE A 67 9.59 7.00 -0.93
N VAL A 68 9.82 8.03 -1.73
CA VAL A 68 11.16 8.57 -1.98
C VAL A 68 11.31 9.82 -1.13
N ALA A 69 12.21 9.79 -0.14
CA ALA A 69 12.42 10.86 0.83
C ALA A 69 13.91 10.96 1.21
N PRO A 70 14.76 11.55 0.35
CA PRO A 70 16.20 11.62 0.60
C PRO A 70 16.59 12.33 1.90
N ASP A 71 15.78 13.30 2.35
CA ASP A 71 16.01 14.06 3.60
C ASP A 71 15.70 13.27 4.88
N HIS A 72 15.23 12.03 4.75
CA HIS A 72 14.95 11.09 5.84
C HIS A 72 15.88 9.87 5.84
N ASN A 73 16.89 9.87 4.96
CA ASN A 73 18.00 8.91 5.00
C ASN A 73 19.09 9.49 5.91
N PHE A 74 19.11 9.06 7.17
CA PHE A 74 19.90 9.65 8.24
C PHE A 74 21.21 8.88 8.48
N ASP A 75 21.20 7.55 8.34
CA ASP A 75 22.38 6.72 8.56
C ASP A 75 22.75 5.91 7.31
N SER A 76 23.78 6.39 6.63
CA SER A 76 24.39 5.73 5.46
C SER A 76 24.83 4.26 5.67
N GLN A 77 24.89 3.77 6.91
CA GLN A 77 25.30 2.41 7.26
C GLN A 77 24.18 1.55 7.86
N ALA A 78 22.99 2.11 8.07
CA ALA A 78 21.85 1.41 8.65
C ALA A 78 20.64 1.45 7.70
N ILE A 79 19.62 0.67 8.04
CA ILE A 79 18.30 0.76 7.41
C ILE A 79 17.49 1.71 8.29
N ASP A 80 17.07 2.82 7.70
CA ASP A 80 16.24 3.79 8.40
C ASP A 80 14.74 3.41 8.34
N GLU A 81 13.97 3.92 9.30
CA GLU A 81 12.51 3.78 9.37
C GLU A 81 11.87 5.17 9.35
N ILE A 82 10.72 5.32 8.70
CA ILE A 82 9.94 6.57 8.66
C ILE A 82 8.46 6.32 9.01
N GLY A 83 7.74 7.39 9.31
CA GLY A 83 6.28 7.39 9.45
C GLY A 83 5.74 7.28 10.86
N VAL A 84 6.56 6.91 11.86
CA VAL A 84 6.10 6.67 13.26
C VAL A 84 6.25 7.87 14.19
N ASP A 85 7.04 8.86 13.77
CA ASP A 85 7.33 10.08 14.51
C ASP A 85 6.30 11.15 14.16
N ASP A 86 5.88 11.92 15.16
CA ASP A 86 4.80 12.91 15.03
C ASP A 86 5.17 14.06 14.06
N ASP A 87 6.46 14.33 13.86
CA ASP A 87 6.96 15.38 12.94
C ASP A 87 7.19 14.82 11.51
N SER A 88 7.01 13.52 11.29
CA SER A 88 7.19 12.87 9.98
C SER A 88 6.23 11.69 9.81
N GLU A 89 4.94 11.94 10.03
CA GLU A 89 3.91 10.92 10.12
C GLU A 89 3.47 10.42 8.73
N ILE A 90 3.20 9.12 8.64
CA ILE A 90 2.51 8.53 7.49
C ILE A 90 1.12 8.10 7.90
N THR A 91 0.10 8.68 7.28
CA THR A 91 -1.30 8.28 7.46
C THR A 91 -1.78 7.51 6.25
N ILE A 92 -2.37 6.33 6.49
CA ILE A 92 -3.06 5.53 5.49
C ILE A 92 -4.56 5.66 5.73
N SER A 93 -5.32 6.06 4.72
CA SER A 93 -6.76 6.32 4.86
C SER A 93 -7.58 5.76 3.70
N THR A 94 -8.74 5.25 4.05
CA THR A 94 -9.89 5.01 3.17
C THR A 94 -11.05 5.89 3.63
N ARG A 95 -12.24 5.77 3.04
CA ARG A 95 -13.42 6.45 3.62
C ARG A 95 -13.92 5.79 4.89
N GLU A 96 -13.61 4.51 5.07
CA GLU A 96 -14.11 3.71 6.17
C GLU A 96 -13.21 3.77 7.40
N ALA A 97 -11.90 3.98 7.21
CA ALA A 97 -10.94 3.99 8.30
C ALA A 97 -9.64 4.73 7.94
N ASP A 98 -8.84 4.97 8.98
CA ASP A 98 -7.49 5.51 8.90
C ASP A 98 -6.56 4.75 9.84
N ILE A 99 -5.25 4.81 9.54
CA ILE A 99 -4.16 4.33 10.36
C ILE A 99 -3.13 5.45 10.42
N ASP A 100 -2.91 5.95 11.62
CA ASP A 100 -1.92 6.99 11.89
C ASP A 100 -0.56 6.37 12.24
N GLY A 101 0.52 7.09 11.94
CA GLY A 101 1.87 6.68 12.26
C GLY A 101 2.40 5.44 11.52
N TYR A 102 1.93 5.12 10.31
CA TYR A 102 2.27 3.87 9.63
C TYR A 102 3.76 3.78 9.26
N LYS A 103 4.40 2.68 9.64
CA LYS A 103 5.84 2.52 9.49
C LYS A 103 6.24 2.01 8.10
N LEU A 104 7.18 2.69 7.45
CA LEU A 104 7.90 2.18 6.27
C LEU A 104 9.37 1.99 6.60
N VAL A 105 10.03 1.09 5.87
CA VAL A 105 11.45 0.78 6.05
C VAL A 105 12.24 1.01 4.77
N GLU A 106 13.47 1.46 4.91
CA GLU A 106 14.35 1.73 3.79
C GLU A 106 14.67 0.45 2.99
N THR A 107 14.72 0.54 1.66
CA THR A 107 14.95 -0.61 0.76
C THR A 107 16.37 -1.17 0.84
N GLY A 108 17.30 -0.40 1.38
CA GLY A 108 18.71 -0.70 1.55
C GLY A 108 19.39 0.47 2.21
N THR A 109 20.60 0.28 2.72
CA THR A 109 21.36 1.36 3.37
C THR A 109 21.62 2.49 2.38
N ASP A 110 21.39 3.74 2.79
CA ASP A 110 21.73 4.95 2.03
C ASP A 110 20.99 5.10 0.69
N THR A 111 19.72 4.68 0.62
CA THR A 111 18.90 4.76 -0.60
C THR A 111 17.97 5.97 -0.61
N GLY A 112 17.45 6.39 0.56
CA GLY A 112 16.36 7.37 0.65
C GLY A 112 15.04 6.90 0.03
N ILE A 113 14.88 5.58 -0.16
CA ILE A 113 13.68 4.95 -0.71
C ILE A 113 13.13 3.99 0.33
N PHE A 114 11.89 4.21 0.74
CA PHE A 114 11.21 3.50 1.81
C PHE A 114 10.02 2.72 1.25
N THR A 115 9.80 1.52 1.76
CA THR A 115 8.74 0.62 1.30
C THR A 115 7.96 0.01 2.45
N GLY A 116 6.72 -0.32 2.16
CA GLY A 116 5.82 -1.04 3.05
C GLY A 116 4.68 -1.65 2.25
N GLU A 117 3.91 -2.51 2.89
CA GLU A 117 2.74 -3.16 2.32
C GLU A 117 1.56 -3.09 3.28
N ILE A 118 0.36 -3.02 2.73
CA ILE A 118 -0.90 -3.02 3.48
C ILE A 118 -1.95 -3.82 2.72
N ILE A 119 -2.78 -4.58 3.43
CA ILE A 119 -3.85 -5.38 2.84
C ILE A 119 -5.19 -4.68 3.04
N LEU A 120 -5.91 -4.45 1.95
CA LEU A 120 -7.31 -4.03 1.99
C LEU A 120 -8.15 -5.21 2.49
N THR A 121 -9.12 -4.94 3.35
CA THR A 121 -9.89 -6.01 4.01
C THR A 121 -11.39 -5.95 3.75
N GLY A 122 -11.81 -5.14 2.78
CA GLY A 122 -13.22 -4.99 2.42
C GLY A 122 -14.10 -4.58 3.59
N PHE A 123 -15.32 -5.11 3.63
CA PHE A 123 -16.31 -4.84 4.66
C PHE A 123 -17.18 -6.08 4.95
N PRO A 124 -17.52 -6.37 6.21
CA PRO A 124 -18.01 -7.69 6.63
C PRO A 124 -19.49 -7.96 6.28
N THR A 125 -20.21 -6.95 5.82
CA THR A 125 -21.64 -7.09 5.50
C THR A 125 -21.90 -7.57 4.08
N HIS A 126 -20.85 -7.73 3.26
CA HIS A 126 -20.98 -8.25 1.91
C HIS A 126 -20.88 -9.78 1.86
N ASP A 127 -21.62 -10.34 0.92
CA ASP A 127 -21.67 -11.76 0.53
C ASP A 127 -21.29 -11.77 -0.95
N ALA A 128 -19.99 -11.87 -1.20
CA ALA A 128 -19.35 -11.81 -2.51
C ALA A 128 -19.58 -13.10 -3.29
N ASP A 129 -19.57 -14.25 -2.61
CA ASP A 129 -19.74 -15.57 -3.24
C ASP A 129 -21.23 -15.93 -3.48
N GLY A 130 -22.15 -15.21 -2.86
CA GLY A 130 -23.59 -15.38 -3.00
C GLY A 130 -24.14 -16.62 -2.29
N ASN A 131 -23.43 -17.17 -1.31
CA ASN A 131 -23.84 -18.36 -0.57
C ASN A 131 -24.97 -18.08 0.45
N GLY A 132 -25.33 -16.81 0.65
CA GLY A 132 -26.37 -16.36 1.57
C GLY A 132 -25.85 -16.04 2.98
N SER A 133 -24.54 -16.06 3.19
CA SER A 133 -23.86 -15.73 4.43
C SER A 133 -22.83 -14.62 4.17
N PRO A 134 -23.00 -13.43 4.76
CA PRO A 134 -22.00 -12.38 4.65
C PRO A 134 -20.75 -12.72 5.47
N GLY A 135 -19.69 -11.93 5.28
CA GLY A 135 -18.45 -12.04 6.04
C GLY A 135 -17.31 -12.68 5.28
N ASP A 136 -17.37 -12.65 3.94
CA ASP A 136 -16.30 -13.12 3.06
C ASP A 136 -15.01 -12.29 3.22
N ALA A 137 -15.17 -11.01 3.57
CA ALA A 137 -14.08 -10.12 3.93
C ALA A 137 -14.19 -9.70 5.41
N THR A 138 -13.06 -9.46 6.07
CA THR A 138 -13.02 -9.22 7.52
C THR A 138 -13.40 -7.79 7.91
N GLY A 139 -13.14 -6.81 7.04
CA GLY A 139 -13.27 -5.37 7.30
C GLY A 139 -12.53 -4.90 8.54
N THR A 140 -11.30 -5.39 8.72
CA THR A 140 -10.46 -5.09 9.88
C THR A 140 -9.44 -4.01 9.56
N THR A 141 -9.35 -2.99 10.40
CA THR A 141 -8.26 -2.01 10.37
C THR A 141 -7.26 -2.30 11.48
N SER A 142 -5.97 -2.28 11.14
CA SER A 142 -4.87 -2.39 12.09
C SER A 142 -4.85 -1.18 13.04
N PRO A 143 -4.29 -1.32 14.25
CA PRO A 143 -4.05 -0.16 15.10
C PRO A 143 -3.01 0.80 14.48
N ASP A 144 -2.99 2.03 14.97
CA ASP A 144 -1.95 3.02 14.67
C ASP A 144 -0.55 2.45 14.93
N LYS A 145 0.43 2.99 14.20
CA LYS A 145 1.84 2.57 14.27
C LYS A 145 2.07 1.11 13.85
N ALA A 146 1.19 0.58 12.99
CA ALA A 146 1.41 -0.66 12.25
C ALA A 146 2.49 -0.50 11.16
N GLY A 147 2.81 -1.60 10.47
CA GLY A 147 3.80 -1.64 9.41
C GLY A 147 5.14 -2.25 9.84
N PRO A 148 6.04 -2.53 8.89
CA PRO A 148 5.91 -2.22 7.45
C PRO A 148 5.18 -3.29 6.64
N THR A 149 4.92 -4.48 7.21
CA THR A 149 4.41 -5.66 6.47
C THR A 149 3.22 -6.35 7.13
N ASN A 150 2.47 -5.64 7.96
CA ASN A 150 1.37 -6.23 8.75
C ASN A 150 0.16 -5.28 8.90
N GLY A 151 0.03 -4.32 7.99
CA GLY A 151 -1.11 -3.42 7.96
C GLY A 151 -2.33 -4.10 7.33
N PHE A 152 -3.48 -3.85 7.94
CA PHE A 152 -4.80 -4.10 7.39
C PHE A 152 -5.59 -2.80 7.41
N ILE A 153 -6.35 -2.49 6.36
CA ILE A 153 -7.28 -1.35 6.37
C ILE A 153 -8.61 -1.77 5.76
N ALA A 154 -9.71 -1.42 6.43
CA ALA A 154 -11.05 -1.63 5.90
C ALA A 154 -11.31 -0.72 4.69
N SER A 155 -12.08 -1.20 3.72
CA SER A 155 -12.35 -0.46 2.47
C SER A 155 -13.73 -0.79 1.93
N GLY A 156 -14.37 0.17 1.24
CA GLY A 156 -15.66 0.00 0.57
C GLY A 156 -15.60 -0.57 -0.85
N ASP A 157 -16.78 -0.72 -1.46
CA ASP A 157 -17.02 -1.20 -2.84
C ASP A 157 -16.72 -0.14 -3.92
N ASP A 158 -17.01 1.12 -3.61
CA ASP A 158 -16.56 2.29 -4.37
C ASP A 158 -15.80 3.19 -3.39
N ASP A 159 -14.47 3.05 -3.30
CA ASP A 159 -13.68 3.76 -2.30
C ASP A 159 -12.41 4.39 -2.91
N GLY A 160 -11.60 5.05 -2.08
CA GLY A 160 -10.28 5.56 -2.45
C GLY A 160 -9.30 5.35 -1.32
N LEU A 161 -8.12 4.83 -1.66
CA LEU A 161 -6.99 4.75 -0.76
C LEU A 161 -6.15 6.01 -0.91
N THR A 162 -5.79 6.64 0.20
CA THR A 162 -4.87 7.77 0.25
C THR A 162 -3.80 7.52 1.30
N ILE A 163 -2.54 7.63 0.87
CA ILE A 163 -1.36 7.64 1.73
C ILE A 163 -0.87 9.07 1.77
N SER A 164 -0.76 9.63 2.98
CA SER A 164 -0.17 10.95 3.23
C SER A 164 1.14 10.76 3.97
N PHE A 165 2.18 11.48 3.58
CA PHE A 165 3.44 11.55 4.31
C PHE A 165 3.78 13.01 4.56
N GLU A 166 3.75 13.42 5.83
CA GLU A 166 4.26 14.71 6.26
C GLU A 166 5.79 14.58 6.37
N PHE A 167 6.53 15.34 5.55
CA PHE A 167 8.00 15.23 5.46
C PHE A 167 8.72 16.48 6.00
N SER A 168 7.97 17.55 6.25
CA SER A 168 8.37 18.72 7.03
C SER A 168 7.10 19.38 7.58
N ASP A 169 7.24 20.25 8.59
CA ASP A 169 6.10 20.89 9.26
C ASP A 169 5.15 21.56 8.24
N GLY A 170 3.94 21.00 8.10
CA GLY A 170 2.91 21.50 7.19
C GLY A 170 3.09 21.16 5.71
N ASP A 171 4.12 20.41 5.33
CA ASP A 171 4.37 19.94 3.97
C ASP A 171 4.17 18.43 3.86
N SER A 172 3.24 18.02 2.99
CA SER A 172 2.90 16.62 2.81
C SER A 172 2.93 16.18 1.34
N ALA A 173 3.38 14.95 1.13
CA ALA A 173 3.26 14.25 -0.15
C ALA A 173 2.08 13.27 -0.09
N LEU A 174 1.31 13.21 -1.18
CA LEU A 174 0.11 12.36 -1.27
C LEU A 174 0.23 11.33 -2.39
N GLY A 175 -0.15 10.09 -2.10
CA GLY A 175 -0.37 9.03 -3.09
C GLY A 175 -1.80 8.51 -2.96
N SER A 176 -2.54 8.47 -4.07
CA SER A 176 -3.93 8.02 -4.07
C SER A 176 -4.22 7.03 -5.19
N SER A 177 -5.10 6.08 -4.88
CA SER A 177 -5.64 5.07 -5.80
C SER A 177 -7.13 4.87 -5.56
N LEU A 178 -7.84 4.40 -6.59
CA LEU A 178 -9.25 4.07 -6.47
C LEU A 178 -9.42 2.61 -6.04
N ILE A 179 -10.48 2.33 -5.28
CA ILE A 179 -10.91 0.98 -4.97
C ILE A 179 -12.26 0.77 -5.66
N ARG A 180 -12.36 -0.26 -6.50
CA ARG A 180 -13.56 -0.54 -7.29
C ARG A 180 -13.73 -2.02 -7.54
N TRP A 181 -14.98 -2.43 -7.65
CA TRP A 181 -15.35 -3.77 -8.07
C TRP A 181 -15.30 -3.95 -9.58
N ASN A 182 -15.11 -5.20 -9.95
CA ASN A 182 -14.92 -5.70 -11.29
C ASN A 182 -16.17 -6.44 -11.78
N ILE A 183 -16.20 -6.71 -13.07
CA ILE A 183 -17.19 -7.60 -13.66
C ILE A 183 -16.52 -8.96 -13.82
N GLY A 184 -16.98 -9.94 -13.04
CA GLY A 184 -16.53 -11.33 -13.18
C GLY A 184 -16.88 -11.91 -14.56
N GLU A 185 -15.94 -12.65 -15.14
CA GLU A 185 -16.11 -13.37 -16.41
C GLU A 185 -15.99 -14.88 -16.18
N VAL A 186 -16.91 -15.66 -16.74
CA VAL A 186 -16.85 -17.12 -16.71
C VAL A 186 -16.72 -17.66 -18.13
N GLN A 187 -15.75 -18.54 -18.36
CA GLN A 187 -15.51 -19.15 -19.67
C GLN A 187 -15.14 -20.64 -19.57
N TRP A 188 -15.48 -21.38 -20.62
CA TRP A 188 -14.89 -22.69 -20.86
C TRP A 188 -13.57 -22.53 -21.60
N LEU A 189 -12.55 -23.30 -21.23
CA LEU A 189 -11.25 -23.24 -21.93
C LEU A 189 -11.30 -23.76 -23.36
N GLU A 190 -12.27 -24.63 -23.68
CA GLU A 190 -12.51 -25.17 -25.02
C GLU A 190 -13.95 -24.95 -25.46
N ALA A 191 -14.15 -24.81 -26.78
CA ALA A 191 -15.47 -24.62 -27.38
C ALA A 191 -16.33 -25.90 -27.36
N SER A 192 -15.73 -27.07 -27.17
CA SER A 192 -16.44 -28.34 -27.11
C SER A 192 -15.63 -29.40 -26.37
N TYR A 193 -16.30 -30.23 -25.59
CA TYR A 193 -15.69 -31.33 -24.85
C TYR A 193 -16.30 -32.68 -25.24
N PRO A 194 -15.52 -33.78 -25.18
CA PRO A 194 -16.06 -35.12 -25.35
C PRO A 194 -17.10 -35.46 -24.27
N ALA A 195 -18.11 -36.26 -24.62
CA ALA A 195 -19.19 -36.65 -23.70
C ALA A 195 -18.76 -37.51 -22.48
N SER A 196 -17.49 -37.91 -22.42
CA SER A 196 -16.86 -38.62 -21.30
C SER A 196 -15.49 -38.03 -20.96
N GLY A 197 -15.29 -36.74 -21.28
CA GLY A 197 -14.07 -36.00 -21.01
C GLY A 197 -14.20 -35.07 -19.81
N ASN A 198 -13.11 -34.34 -19.54
CA ASN A 198 -13.11 -33.27 -18.54
C ASN A 198 -13.24 -31.92 -19.25
N GLY A 199 -14.15 -31.09 -18.77
CA GLY A 199 -14.20 -29.68 -19.09
C GLY A 199 -13.53 -28.85 -18.01
N VAL A 200 -12.86 -27.78 -18.40
CA VAL A 200 -12.31 -26.80 -17.44
C VAL A 200 -13.07 -25.51 -17.60
N ILE A 201 -13.61 -25.03 -16.48
CA ILE A 201 -14.21 -23.70 -16.36
C ILE A 201 -13.16 -22.80 -15.73
N ARG A 202 -12.98 -21.61 -16.30
CA ARG A 202 -12.21 -20.53 -15.72
C ARG A 202 -13.14 -19.39 -15.34
N VAL A 203 -12.99 -18.90 -14.12
CA VAL A 203 -13.60 -17.67 -13.63
C VAL A 203 -12.50 -16.63 -13.49
N ILE A 204 -12.69 -15.46 -14.07
CA ILE A 204 -11.82 -14.30 -13.93
C ILE A 204 -12.62 -13.28 -13.13
N ASP A 205 -12.33 -13.20 -11.84
CA ASP A 205 -13.01 -12.30 -10.92
C ASP A 205 -12.04 -11.85 -9.83
N PRO A 206 -11.38 -10.69 -10.01
CA PRO A 206 -10.47 -10.16 -9.00
C PRO A 206 -11.13 -9.91 -7.65
N ASP A 207 -12.45 -9.67 -7.61
CA ASP A 207 -13.14 -9.37 -6.34
C ASP A 207 -13.30 -10.61 -5.47
N MET A 208 -13.16 -11.81 -6.05
CA MET A 208 -13.18 -13.09 -5.36
C MET A 208 -11.82 -13.53 -4.82
N ASN A 209 -10.76 -12.74 -5.03
CA ASN A 209 -9.46 -12.89 -4.34
C ASN A 209 -9.56 -12.24 -2.94
N LEU A 210 -10.20 -12.94 -2.02
CA LEU A 210 -10.55 -12.45 -0.68
C LEU A 210 -9.33 -12.33 0.25
N ASN A 211 -8.30 -13.15 0.04
CA ASN A 211 -7.04 -13.06 0.77
C ASN A 211 -5.85 -13.14 -0.20
N PRO A 212 -5.17 -12.02 -0.49
CA PRO A 212 -4.06 -11.98 -1.44
C PRO A 212 -2.80 -12.74 -0.98
N GLU A 213 -2.76 -13.24 0.26
CA GLU A 213 -1.67 -14.06 0.79
C GLU A 213 -2.00 -15.57 0.84
N SER A 214 -3.14 -15.98 0.27
CA SER A 214 -3.50 -17.39 0.19
C SER A 214 -4.29 -17.71 -1.07
N VAL A 215 -4.22 -18.95 -1.53
CA VAL A 215 -5.08 -19.43 -2.61
C VAL A 215 -6.53 -19.51 -2.13
N ASP A 216 -7.42 -18.77 -2.78
CA ASP A 216 -8.85 -18.76 -2.47
C ASP A 216 -9.66 -19.81 -3.24
N THR A 217 -10.81 -20.17 -2.68
CA THR A 217 -11.77 -21.11 -3.29
C THR A 217 -13.20 -20.68 -3.03
N PHE A 218 -14.06 -20.80 -4.03
CA PHE A 218 -15.51 -20.62 -3.88
C PHE A 218 -16.27 -21.56 -4.81
N ASP A 219 -17.59 -21.67 -4.58
CA ASP A 219 -18.46 -22.56 -5.33
C ASP A 219 -19.18 -21.83 -6.48
N ILE A 220 -19.23 -22.46 -7.65
CA ILE A 220 -20.08 -22.03 -8.76
C ILE A 220 -21.12 -23.09 -9.10
N ASN A 221 -22.25 -22.66 -9.66
CA ASN A 221 -23.29 -23.57 -10.13
C ASN A 221 -23.11 -23.86 -11.62
N VAL A 222 -23.04 -25.14 -11.98
CA VAL A 222 -22.95 -25.59 -13.37
C VAL A 222 -24.16 -26.45 -13.69
N TRP A 223 -24.93 -26.10 -14.72
CA TRP A 223 -26.11 -26.84 -15.13
C TRP A 223 -26.17 -27.03 -16.64
N SER A 224 -27.05 -27.93 -17.07
CA SER A 224 -27.38 -28.15 -18.48
C SER A 224 -28.88 -28.23 -18.70
N ASP A 225 -29.30 -28.20 -19.96
CA ASP A 225 -30.68 -28.42 -20.39
C ASP A 225 -31.21 -29.81 -20.03
N THR A 226 -30.33 -30.81 -20.00
CA THR A 226 -30.66 -32.21 -19.66
C THR A 226 -30.54 -32.49 -18.16
N ALA A 227 -29.79 -31.68 -17.41
CA ALA A 227 -29.64 -31.78 -15.96
C ALA A 227 -29.85 -30.41 -15.30
N ALA A 228 -31.12 -30.01 -15.22
CA ALA A 228 -31.53 -28.70 -14.67
C ALA A 228 -31.21 -28.52 -13.16
N GLY A 229 -30.94 -29.62 -12.44
CA GLY A 229 -30.50 -29.57 -11.05
C GLY A 229 -29.06 -29.09 -10.86
N GLY A 230 -28.24 -29.19 -11.92
CA GLY A 230 -26.84 -28.78 -11.90
C GLY A 230 -25.97 -29.50 -10.86
N ILE A 231 -24.76 -28.98 -10.69
CA ILE A 231 -23.81 -29.34 -9.63
C ILE A 231 -23.23 -28.06 -9.03
N SER A 232 -22.87 -28.12 -7.75
CA SER A 232 -21.92 -27.15 -7.17
C SER A 232 -20.50 -27.60 -7.52
N LEU A 233 -19.73 -26.70 -8.10
CA LEU A 233 -18.33 -26.92 -8.46
C LEU A 233 -17.47 -25.91 -7.71
N ALA A 234 -16.59 -26.40 -6.85
CA ALA A 234 -15.53 -25.59 -6.28
C ALA A 234 -14.53 -25.19 -7.37
N VAL A 235 -14.29 -23.89 -7.52
CA VAL A 235 -13.21 -23.33 -8.31
C VAL A 235 -12.09 -22.88 -7.36
N THR A 236 -10.85 -23.06 -7.78
CA THR A 236 -9.67 -22.73 -6.99
C THR A 236 -8.80 -21.75 -7.73
N GLU A 237 -8.31 -20.74 -7.01
CA GLU A 237 -7.42 -19.75 -7.55
C GLU A 237 -6.16 -20.43 -8.14
N THR A 238 -5.71 -19.96 -9.31
CA THR A 238 -4.59 -20.59 -10.04
C THR A 238 -3.25 -20.38 -9.34
N ASN A 239 -3.13 -19.29 -8.58
CA ASN A 239 -2.05 -18.96 -7.66
C ASN A 239 -2.53 -17.80 -6.76
N GLU A 240 -1.82 -17.52 -5.66
CA GLU A 240 -2.11 -16.40 -4.76
C GLU A 240 -2.23 -15.07 -5.54
N ALA A 241 -3.28 -14.29 -5.24
CA ALA A 241 -3.52 -12.95 -5.77
C ALA A 241 -3.61 -12.84 -7.30
N THR A 242 -4.13 -13.87 -7.97
CA THR A 242 -4.36 -13.84 -9.41
C THR A 242 -5.75 -13.36 -9.80
N GLY A 243 -6.76 -13.57 -8.95
CA GLY A 243 -8.17 -13.34 -9.31
C GLY A 243 -8.66 -14.27 -10.44
N ILE A 244 -7.92 -15.34 -10.72
CA ILE A 244 -8.25 -16.31 -11.77
C ILE A 244 -8.42 -17.66 -11.11
N PHE A 245 -9.62 -18.24 -11.26
CA PHE A 245 -10.03 -19.48 -10.63
C PHE A 245 -10.35 -20.53 -11.69
N GLU A 246 -10.00 -21.78 -11.43
CA GLU A 246 -10.28 -22.90 -12.31
C GLU A 246 -10.96 -24.06 -11.57
N GLY A 247 -11.92 -24.69 -12.26
CA GLY A 247 -12.63 -25.88 -11.78
C GLY A 247 -12.80 -26.90 -12.90
N SER A 248 -12.72 -28.19 -12.56
CA SER A 248 -12.87 -29.29 -13.53
C SER A 248 -14.22 -29.98 -13.41
N VAL A 249 -14.95 -30.06 -14.52
CA VAL A 249 -16.23 -30.76 -14.64
C VAL A 249 -16.02 -32.08 -15.39
N PHE A 250 -16.47 -33.20 -14.82
CA PHE A 250 -16.48 -34.49 -15.51
C PHE A 250 -17.80 -34.69 -16.25
N PHE A 251 -17.76 -34.89 -17.56
CA PHE A 251 -18.96 -35.18 -18.34
C PHE A 251 -19.28 -36.68 -18.33
N THR A 252 -20.56 -37.00 -18.21
CA THR A 252 -21.07 -38.37 -18.27
C THR A 252 -22.32 -38.45 -19.15
N THR A 253 -22.47 -39.56 -19.87
CA THR A 253 -23.69 -39.88 -20.63
C THR A 253 -24.63 -40.79 -19.85
N THR A 254 -24.21 -41.28 -18.68
CA THR A 254 -25.01 -42.13 -17.80
C THR A 254 -25.48 -41.32 -16.60
N ASP A 255 -26.78 -41.38 -16.34
CA ASP A 255 -27.40 -40.81 -15.15
C ASP A 255 -26.95 -41.61 -13.92
N SER A 256 -26.22 -40.97 -13.03
CA SER A 256 -25.87 -41.51 -11.71
C SER A 256 -26.60 -40.68 -10.67
N SER A 257 -27.90 -40.98 -10.52
CA SER A 257 -28.73 -40.49 -9.42
C SER A 257 -28.40 -41.16 -8.09
#